data_AF-A0A972PIF4-F1
#
_entry.id   AF-A0A972PIF4-F1
#
_cell.length_a   1.000
_cell.length_b   1.000
_cell.length_c   1.000
_cell.angle_alpha   90.00
_cell.angle_beta   90.00
_cell.angle_gamma   90.00
#
_symmetry.space_group_name_H-M   'P 1'
#
loop_
_entity.id
_entity.type
_entity.pdbx_description
1 polymer ?
#
loop_
_entity_poly.entity_id
_entity_poly.type
_entity_poly.pdbx_seq_one_letter_code
_entity_poly.pdbx_strand_id
1 'polypeptide(L)'
;MDNKFQGFEEGKKKFSALPDQFFSELLPAIDDLNELKVTIYLLWSAYRLGDFGAAFRLQDILLDEQFTRGLEVGSQNLQQVLSQCLQRAAARGSLIEAADQPAGGPAYFINSPRGRAAAELFRQGQPVDPAAKPTLESLQPNLFQLYEENIGPLTPIIADTLRDAQATYPPGWIEEALQLAVKNNVRRWKYVEGILKRWQEEGKDGANRRDDQEDHRRYLKGEYGDIGQH
;
A
#
# COMPACT_ATOMS: atom_id res chain seq x y z
N MET A 1 -26.86 5.32 13.99
CA MET A 1 -26.08 4.29 14.70
C MET A 1 -24.74 4.93 15.05
N ASP A 2 -24.35 4.90 16.32
CA ASP A 2 -23.08 5.47 16.77
C ASP A 2 -21.92 4.75 16.11
N ASN A 3 -21.36 5.35 15.05
CA ASN A 3 -20.17 4.86 14.38
C ASN A 3 -18.91 5.29 15.17
N LYS A 4 -18.93 5.01 16.47
CA LYS A 4 -17.88 5.42 17.40
C LYS A 4 -16.66 4.54 17.16
N PHE A 5 -15.52 5.17 16.88
CA PHE A 5 -14.23 4.49 16.86
C PHE A 5 -13.97 3.82 18.22
N GLN A 6 -13.79 2.50 18.22
CA GLN A 6 -13.68 1.69 19.44
C GLN A 6 -12.25 1.63 20.02
N GLY A 7 -11.31 2.39 19.43
CA GLY A 7 -9.90 2.31 19.74
C GLY A 7 -9.14 1.32 18.87
N PHE A 8 -7.82 1.28 19.03
CA PHE A 8 -6.94 0.39 18.28
C PHE A 8 -6.90 -1.00 18.92
N GLU A 9 -7.57 -1.97 18.31
CA GLU A 9 -7.54 -3.38 18.73
C GLU A 9 -6.19 -4.02 18.37
N GLU A 10 -5.53 -4.67 19.33
CA GLU A 10 -4.22 -5.34 19.11
C GLU A 10 -4.24 -6.33 17.94
N GLY A 11 -5.30 -7.12 17.80
CA GLY A 11 -5.45 -8.07 16.69
C GLY A 11 -5.76 -7.45 15.32
N LYS A 12 -5.98 -6.13 15.26
CA LYS A 12 -6.21 -5.37 14.02
C LYS A 12 -5.14 -4.30 13.75
N LYS A 13 -4.11 -4.20 14.61
CA LYS A 13 -3.00 -3.25 14.42
C LYS A 13 -2.20 -3.65 13.18
N LYS A 14 -2.48 -3.00 12.05
CA LYS A 14 -1.63 -3.01 10.86
C LYS A 14 -0.98 -1.64 10.76
N PHE A 15 0.35 -1.60 10.73
CA PHE A 15 1.07 -0.33 10.64
C PHE A 15 1.27 0.04 9.17
N SER A 16 1.21 1.33 8.89
CA SER A 16 1.60 1.90 7.61
C SER A 16 2.61 3.00 7.91
N ALA A 17 3.75 2.96 7.24
CA ALA A 17 4.79 3.95 7.45
C ALA A 17 4.47 5.23 6.66
N LEU A 18 4.68 6.38 7.30
CA LEU A 18 4.76 7.68 6.63
C LEU A 18 6.19 8.22 6.83
N PRO A 19 6.78 8.91 5.84
CA PRO A 19 8.08 9.52 6.02
C PRO A 19 8.07 10.53 7.18
N ASP A 20 9.13 10.59 7.99
CA ASP A 20 9.22 11.59 9.08
C ASP A 20 9.07 13.03 8.56
N GLN A 21 9.53 13.29 7.33
CA GLN A 21 9.37 14.58 6.65
C GLN A 21 7.90 14.99 6.47
N PHE A 22 6.97 14.03 6.37
CA PHE A 22 5.54 14.32 6.40
C PHE A 22 5.17 15.03 7.72
N PHE A 23 5.63 14.51 8.86
CA PHE A 23 5.30 15.07 10.17
C PHE A 23 6.04 16.37 10.46
N SER A 24 7.31 16.49 10.04
CA SER A 24 8.13 17.67 10.36
C SER A 24 7.86 18.86 9.44
N GLU A 25 7.49 18.65 8.18
CA GLU A 25 7.38 19.72 7.18
C GLU A 25 5.97 19.83 6.58
N LEU A 26 5.39 18.70 6.17
CA LEU A 26 4.15 18.72 5.39
C LEU A 26 2.91 18.94 6.25
N LEU A 27 2.80 18.19 7.36
CA LEU A 27 1.67 18.23 8.28
C LEU A 27 1.42 19.65 8.86
N PRO A 28 2.45 20.41 9.29
CA PRO A 28 2.25 21.79 9.75
C PRO A 28 1.87 22.77 8.63
N ALA A 29 2.22 22.46 7.37
CA ALA A 29 2.01 23.35 6.24
C ALA A 29 0.66 23.16 5.54
N ILE A 30 -0.02 22.03 5.76
CA ILE A 30 -1.34 21.75 5.21
C ILE A 30 -2.41 22.36 6.13
N ASP A 31 -3.21 23.25 5.56
CA ASP A 31 -4.24 24.05 6.25
C ASP A 31 -5.68 23.62 5.91
N ASP A 32 -5.84 22.66 5.00
CA ASP A 32 -7.13 22.12 4.57
C ASP A 32 -7.28 20.64 4.97
N LEU A 33 -8.41 20.29 5.56
CA LEU A 33 -8.65 18.94 6.10
C LEU A 33 -8.79 17.89 4.99
N ASN A 34 -9.42 18.23 3.87
CA ASN A 34 -9.57 17.29 2.77
C ASN A 34 -8.22 17.09 2.06
N GLU A 35 -7.44 18.15 1.87
CA GLU A 35 -6.07 18.09 1.35
C GLU A 35 -5.20 17.18 2.25
N LEU A 36 -5.30 17.31 3.57
CA LEU A 36 -4.57 16.46 4.52
C LEU A 36 -4.96 14.99 4.35
N LYS A 37 -6.26 14.68 4.31
CA LYS A 37 -6.79 13.32 4.12
C LYS A 37 -6.30 12.72 2.80
N VAL A 38 -6.38 13.47 1.70
CA VAL A 38 -5.91 13.04 0.37
C VAL A 38 -4.40 12.81 0.37
N THR A 39 -3.62 13.70 0.98
CA THR A 39 -2.16 13.56 1.03
C THR A 39 -1.74 12.31 1.80
N ILE A 40 -2.33 12.07 2.97
CA ILE A 40 -2.06 10.86 3.77
C ILE A 40 -2.48 9.60 2.99
N TYR A 41 -3.65 9.63 2.34
CA TYR A 41 -4.14 8.51 1.55
C TYR A 41 -3.21 8.16 0.39
N LEU A 42 -2.69 9.14 -0.34
CA LEU A 42 -1.75 8.90 -1.44
C LEU A 42 -0.41 8.38 -0.94
N LEU A 43 0.11 8.89 0.18
CA LEU A 43 1.33 8.38 0.80
C LEU A 43 1.15 6.94 1.29
N TRP A 44 0.02 6.63 1.92
CA TRP A 44 -0.35 5.27 2.31
C TRP A 44 -0.43 4.35 1.09
N SER A 45 -1.11 4.79 0.02
CA SER A 45 -1.26 4.00 -1.20
C SER A 45 0.09 3.73 -1.88
N ALA A 46 0.97 4.74 -1.95
CA ALA A 46 2.33 4.60 -2.47
C ALA A 46 3.20 3.66 -1.62
N TYR A 47 3.14 3.76 -0.28
CA TYR A 47 3.84 2.86 0.64
C TYR A 47 3.38 1.42 0.44
N ARG A 48 2.07 1.22 0.32
CA ARG A 48 1.47 -0.09 0.05
C ARG A 48 1.94 -0.63 -1.31
N LEU A 49 1.99 0.18 -2.36
CA LEU A 49 2.53 -0.28 -3.65
C LEU A 49 4.04 -0.57 -3.62
N GLY A 50 4.76 -0.14 -2.58
CA GLY A 50 6.23 -0.13 -2.59
C GLY A 50 6.79 0.75 -3.70
N ASP A 51 6.01 1.74 -4.16
CA ASP A 51 6.33 2.58 -5.30
C ASP A 51 5.88 4.04 -5.12
N PHE A 52 6.82 4.88 -4.70
CA PHE A 52 6.65 6.34 -4.63
C PHE A 52 6.77 7.06 -5.99
N GLY A 53 6.91 6.31 -7.08
CA GLY A 53 6.80 6.76 -8.47
C GLY A 53 5.46 6.40 -9.12
N ALA A 54 4.54 5.75 -8.40
CA ALA A 54 3.22 5.43 -8.92
C ALA A 54 2.46 6.70 -9.35
N ALA A 55 1.84 6.64 -10.53
CA ALA A 55 0.89 7.65 -10.98
C ALA A 55 -0.47 7.45 -10.31
N PHE A 56 -1.09 8.54 -9.86
CA PHE A 56 -2.44 8.57 -9.31
C PHE A 56 -3.33 9.50 -10.15
N ARG A 57 -4.44 8.98 -10.64
CA ARG A 57 -5.48 9.77 -11.32
C ARG A 57 -6.67 9.99 -10.40
N LEU A 58 -7.48 10.98 -10.74
CA LEU A 58 -8.72 11.27 -10.00
C LEU A 58 -9.64 10.04 -9.94
N GLN A 59 -9.73 9.24 -11.01
CA GLN A 59 -10.51 8.00 -11.00
C GLN A 59 -10.00 6.97 -9.99
N ASP A 60 -8.68 6.89 -9.75
CA ASP A 60 -8.11 5.88 -8.87
C ASP A 60 -8.54 6.12 -7.42
N ILE A 61 -8.69 7.39 -7.04
CA ILE A 61 -9.13 7.81 -5.70
C ILE A 61 -10.65 7.62 -5.56
N LEU A 62 -11.42 7.90 -6.61
CA LEU A 62 -12.87 7.72 -6.62
C LEU A 62 -13.31 6.26 -6.44
N LEU A 63 -12.47 5.30 -6.82
CA LEU A 63 -12.76 3.87 -6.67
C LEU A 63 -12.76 3.40 -5.20
N ASP A 64 -12.17 4.18 -4.28
CA ASP A 64 -12.18 3.85 -2.85
C ASP A 64 -13.33 4.58 -2.14
N GLU A 65 -14.50 3.94 -2.10
CA GLU A 65 -15.67 4.48 -1.42
C GLU A 65 -15.46 4.67 0.08
N GLN A 66 -14.70 3.78 0.72
CA GLN A 66 -14.43 3.86 2.16
C GLN A 66 -13.60 5.11 2.49
N PHE A 67 -12.61 5.45 1.65
CA PHE A 67 -11.87 6.70 1.78
C PHE A 67 -12.74 7.92 1.47
N THR A 68 -13.40 7.93 0.31
CA THR A 68 -14.11 9.11 -0.19
C THR A 68 -15.31 9.52 0.67
N ARG A 69 -15.97 8.58 1.35
CA ARG A 69 -17.01 8.87 2.36
C ARG A 69 -16.50 9.72 3.53
N GLY A 70 -15.19 9.75 3.76
CA GLY A 70 -14.55 10.55 4.80
C GLY A 70 -14.29 12.01 4.41
N LEU A 71 -14.52 12.42 3.17
CA LEU A 71 -14.26 13.78 2.69
C LEU A 71 -15.45 14.71 2.92
N GLU A 72 -15.17 15.98 3.20
CA GLU A 72 -16.18 17.01 3.39
C GLU A 72 -16.54 17.65 2.05
N VAL A 73 -17.73 17.31 1.52
CA VAL A 73 -18.12 17.70 0.15
C VAL A 73 -18.90 19.02 0.09
N GLY A 74 -19.57 19.41 1.19
CA GLY A 74 -20.31 20.68 1.26
C GLY A 74 -21.35 20.81 0.14
N SER A 75 -21.34 21.95 -0.57
CA SER A 75 -22.19 22.23 -1.73
C SER A 75 -21.58 21.81 -3.07
N GLN A 76 -20.33 21.37 -3.07
CA GLN A 76 -19.61 20.92 -4.27
C GLN A 76 -19.94 19.45 -4.55
N ASN A 77 -19.42 18.90 -5.64
CA ASN A 77 -19.39 17.45 -5.83
C ASN A 77 -18.03 16.87 -5.44
N LEU A 78 -17.99 15.56 -5.19
CA LEU A 78 -16.78 14.86 -4.75
C LEU A 78 -15.60 15.03 -5.73
N GLN A 79 -15.86 15.03 -7.04
CA GLN A 79 -14.82 15.19 -8.05
C GLN A 79 -14.17 16.58 -7.98
N GLN A 80 -14.96 17.63 -7.76
CA GLN A 80 -14.47 18.99 -7.59
C GLN A 80 -13.60 19.12 -6.34
N VAL A 81 -14.04 18.54 -5.22
CA VAL A 81 -13.30 18.56 -3.95
C VAL A 81 -11.96 17.84 -4.11
N LEU A 82 -11.96 16.63 -4.68
CA LEU A 82 -10.74 15.87 -4.93
C LEU A 82 -9.78 16.61 -5.88
N SER A 83 -10.31 17.18 -6.97
CA SER A 83 -9.50 17.97 -7.91
C SER A 83 -8.83 19.15 -7.22
N GLN A 84 -9.58 19.89 -6.38
CA GLN A 84 -9.02 21.00 -5.59
C GLN A 84 -7.95 20.53 -4.61
N CYS A 85 -8.16 19.41 -3.90
CA CYS A 85 -7.16 18.85 -2.99
C CYS A 85 -5.86 18.49 -3.72
N LEU A 86 -5.97 17.82 -4.88
CA LEU A 86 -4.83 17.44 -5.70
C LEU A 86 -4.07 18.67 -6.24
N GLN A 87 -4.79 19.69 -6.68
CA GLN A 87 -4.22 20.95 -7.14
C GLN A 87 -3.51 21.72 -6.02
N ARG A 88 -4.10 21.78 -4.81
CA ARG A 88 -3.46 22.39 -3.64
C ARG A 88 -2.18 21.67 -3.27
N ALA A 89 -2.22 20.33 -3.20
CA ALA A 89 -1.06 19.51 -2.91
C ALA A 89 0.05 19.66 -3.97
N ALA A 90 -0.31 19.77 -5.24
CA ALA A 90 0.62 20.09 -6.33
C ALA A 90 1.22 21.49 -6.20
N ALA A 91 0.39 22.51 -5.91
CA ALA A 91 0.85 23.89 -5.71
C ALA A 91 1.79 24.02 -4.50
N ARG A 92 1.56 23.22 -3.45
CA ARG A 92 2.44 23.12 -2.27
C ARG A 92 3.75 22.39 -2.54
N GLY A 93 3.81 21.61 -3.62
CA GLY A 93 4.96 20.81 -3.99
C GLY A 93 5.04 19.45 -3.28
N SER A 94 3.97 18.98 -2.61
CA SER A 94 3.92 17.61 -2.10
C SER A 94 3.61 16.60 -3.22
N LEU A 95 2.89 17.04 -4.25
CA LEU A 95 2.62 16.29 -5.47
C LEU A 95 3.21 16.99 -6.70
N ILE A 96 3.37 16.22 -7.77
CA ILE A 96 3.71 16.70 -9.11
C ILE A 96 2.54 16.38 -10.02
N GLU A 97 1.95 17.42 -10.60
CA GLU A 97 0.97 17.26 -11.67
C GLU A 97 1.69 17.02 -13.01
N ALA A 98 1.26 16.01 -13.74
CA ALA A 98 1.73 15.69 -15.08
C ALA A 98 0.52 15.42 -15.98
N ALA A 99 0.29 16.31 -16.95
CA ALA A 99 -0.86 16.22 -17.84
C ALA A 99 -0.65 15.20 -18.96
N ASP A 100 -1.66 14.38 -19.22
CA ASP A 100 -1.73 13.48 -20.37
C ASP A 100 -2.27 14.26 -21.58
N GLN A 101 -1.45 14.50 -22.60
CA GLN A 101 -1.95 15.03 -23.87
C GLN A 101 -2.55 13.85 -24.67
N PRO A 102 -3.87 13.76 -25.00
CA PRO A 102 -5.01 14.62 -24.65
C PRO A 102 -6.32 13.84 -24.32
N ALA A 103 -6.34 12.84 -23.42
CA ALA A 103 -7.58 12.08 -23.14
C ALA A 103 -7.85 11.64 -21.68
N GLY A 104 -6.84 11.60 -20.80
CA GLY A 104 -6.96 10.93 -19.50
C GLY A 104 -7.14 11.82 -18.25
N GLY A 105 -7.10 13.15 -18.40
CA GLY A 105 -6.89 14.07 -17.27
C GLY A 105 -5.45 14.02 -16.73
N PRO A 106 -5.07 14.89 -15.79
CA PRO A 106 -3.72 14.87 -15.22
C PRO A 106 -3.51 13.65 -14.32
N ALA A 107 -2.29 13.13 -14.33
CA ALA A 107 -1.78 12.22 -13.32
C ALA A 107 -0.98 12.98 -12.27
N TYR A 108 -1.05 12.51 -11.02
CA TYR A 108 -0.35 13.07 -9.89
C TYR A 108 0.66 12.07 -9.34
N PHE A 109 1.84 12.55 -8.99
CA PHE A 109 2.94 11.75 -8.46
C PHE A 109 3.36 12.32 -7.11
N ILE A 110 3.74 11.49 -6.15
CA ILE A 110 4.41 11.99 -4.93
C ILE A 110 5.70 12.70 -5.35
N ASN A 111 5.99 13.87 -4.79
CA ASN A 111 7.22 14.61 -5.09
C ASN A 111 8.47 13.99 -4.43
N SER A 112 8.73 12.73 -4.73
CA SER A 112 9.94 12.00 -4.38
C SER A 112 10.93 12.03 -5.56
N PRO A 113 12.22 11.66 -5.37
CA PRO A 113 13.14 11.48 -6.50
C PRO A 113 12.60 10.53 -7.58
N ARG A 114 11.95 9.43 -7.16
CA ARG A 114 11.35 8.45 -8.06
C ARG A 114 10.10 9.00 -8.76
N GLY A 115 9.25 9.72 -8.03
CA GLY A 115 8.06 10.38 -8.59
C GLY A 115 8.39 11.48 -9.58
N ARG A 116 9.47 12.26 -9.35
CA ARG A 116 9.97 13.23 -10.35
C ARG A 116 10.40 12.56 -11.64
N ALA A 117 11.14 11.46 -11.54
CA ALA A 117 11.56 10.69 -12.71
C ALA A 117 10.34 10.11 -13.46
N ALA A 118 9.40 9.50 -12.74
CA ALA A 118 8.19 8.92 -13.32
C ALA A 118 7.29 9.98 -13.99
N ALA A 119 7.10 11.14 -13.36
CA ALA A 119 6.34 12.25 -13.94
C ALA A 119 6.96 12.75 -15.25
N GLU A 120 8.29 12.80 -15.34
CA GLU A 120 8.99 13.21 -16.55
C GLU A 120 8.81 12.18 -17.68
N LEU A 121 8.95 10.89 -17.39
CA LEU A 121 8.67 9.83 -18.36
C LEU A 121 7.21 9.87 -18.84
N PHE A 122 6.27 10.12 -17.93
CA PHE A 122 4.85 10.26 -18.27
C PHE A 122 4.60 11.44 -19.22
N ARG A 123 5.21 12.60 -18.99
CA ARG A 123 5.11 13.76 -19.91
C ARG A 123 5.66 13.47 -21.30
N GLN A 124 6.64 12.57 -21.39
CA GLN A 124 7.21 12.11 -22.66
C GLN A 124 6.33 11.07 -23.38
N GLY A 125 5.14 10.77 -22.84
CA GLY A 125 4.20 9.79 -23.40
C GLY A 125 4.60 8.34 -23.13
N GLN A 126 5.55 8.09 -22.21
CA GLN A 126 5.84 6.72 -21.80
C GLN A 126 4.70 6.17 -20.94
N PRO A 127 4.29 4.92 -21.17
CA PRO A 127 3.27 4.30 -20.35
C PRO A 127 3.78 4.17 -18.92
N VAL A 128 2.99 4.65 -17.97
CA VAL A 128 3.18 4.35 -16.55
C VAL A 128 2.26 3.20 -16.20
N ASP A 129 2.77 2.26 -15.42
CA ASP A 129 2.07 1.02 -15.04
C ASP A 129 0.69 1.34 -14.42
N PRO A 130 -0.42 0.82 -14.98
CA PRO A 130 -1.77 1.00 -14.44
C PRO A 130 -2.04 0.11 -13.21
N ALA A 131 -1.01 -0.25 -12.45
CA ALA A 131 -1.13 -1.06 -11.24
C ALA A 131 -2.31 -0.60 -10.39
N ALA A 132 -3.22 -1.54 -10.12
CA ALA A 132 -4.43 -1.30 -9.34
C ALA A 132 -4.06 -0.68 -7.98
N LYS A 133 -4.72 0.42 -7.62
CA LYS A 133 -4.45 1.08 -6.34
C LYS A 133 -5.09 0.29 -5.20
N PRO A 134 -4.40 0.12 -4.07
CA PRO A 134 -5.01 -0.46 -2.88
C PRO A 134 -6.17 0.40 -2.41
N THR A 135 -7.22 -0.24 -1.92
CA THR A 135 -8.39 0.42 -1.32
C THR A 135 -8.48 0.13 0.19
N LEU A 136 -9.05 1.05 0.96
CA LEU A 136 -9.27 0.91 2.40
C LEU A 136 -10.28 -0.20 2.75
N GLU A 137 -11.08 -0.67 1.80
CA GLU A 137 -11.93 -1.86 1.97
C GLU A 137 -11.11 -3.16 2.04
N SER A 138 -9.93 -3.17 1.39
CA SER A 138 -9.05 -4.33 1.29
C SER A 138 -7.71 -4.08 2.00
N LEU A 139 -7.77 -3.80 3.31
CA LEU A 139 -6.59 -3.70 4.18
C LEU A 139 -5.90 -5.07 4.40
N GLN A 140 -5.66 -5.87 3.37
CA GLN A 140 -4.79 -7.06 3.46
C GLN A 140 -3.37 -6.63 3.87
N PRO A 141 -2.58 -7.44 4.61
CA PRO A 141 -1.18 -7.11 4.84
C PRO A 141 -0.47 -7.03 3.48
N ASN A 142 0.27 -5.95 3.23
CA ASN A 142 1.01 -5.88 1.97
C ASN A 142 2.29 -6.72 2.07
N LEU A 143 2.71 -7.36 0.97
CA LEU A 143 3.97 -8.10 0.88
C LEU A 143 5.16 -7.33 1.44
N PHE A 144 5.25 -6.01 1.18
CA PHE A 144 6.31 -5.16 1.73
C PHE A 144 6.32 -5.15 3.25
N GLN A 145 5.15 -5.02 3.88
CA GLN A 145 4.99 -5.06 5.33
C GLN A 145 5.31 -6.46 5.88
N LEU A 146 4.78 -7.50 5.26
CA LEU A 146 5.08 -8.89 5.63
C LEU A 146 6.58 -9.18 5.55
N TYR A 147 7.25 -8.63 4.54
CA TYR A 147 8.70 -8.71 4.40
C TYR A 147 9.43 -7.97 5.52
N GLU A 148 9.08 -6.72 5.80
CA GLU A 148 9.75 -5.91 6.82
C GLU A 148 9.60 -6.53 8.23
N GLU A 149 8.40 -7.01 8.55
CA GLU A 149 8.10 -7.63 9.85
C GLU A 149 8.83 -8.96 10.06
N ASN A 150 9.04 -9.74 8.99
CA ASN A 150 9.47 -11.13 9.11
C ASN A 150 10.88 -11.43 8.58
N ILE A 151 11.39 -10.62 7.65
CA ILE A 151 12.63 -10.90 6.92
C ILE A 151 13.72 -9.86 7.23
N GLY A 152 13.45 -8.58 7.01
CA GLY A 152 14.46 -7.55 7.20
C GLY A 152 14.13 -6.21 6.54
N PRO A 153 15.08 -5.26 6.50
CA PRO A 153 14.81 -3.90 6.03
C PRO A 153 14.46 -3.84 4.55
N LEU A 154 13.45 -3.03 4.20
CA LEU A 154 13.04 -2.81 2.83
C LEU A 154 13.97 -1.83 2.10
N THR A 155 15.05 -2.36 1.54
CA THR A 155 15.95 -1.57 0.67
C THR A 155 15.36 -1.40 -0.73
N PRO A 156 15.77 -0.39 -1.53
CA PRO A 156 15.24 -0.19 -2.87
C PRO A 156 15.34 -1.42 -3.79
N ILE A 157 16.46 -2.16 -3.71
CA ILE A 157 16.68 -3.39 -4.49
C ILE A 157 15.68 -4.49 -4.09
N ILE A 158 15.41 -4.61 -2.79
CA ILE A 158 14.38 -5.54 -2.30
C ILE A 158 13.00 -5.09 -2.75
N ALA A 159 12.69 -3.80 -2.71
CA ALA A 159 11.41 -3.28 -3.16
C ALA A 159 11.16 -3.59 -4.65
N ASP A 160 12.17 -3.43 -5.51
CA ASP A 160 12.10 -3.90 -6.91
C ASP A 160 11.84 -5.40 -6.99
N THR A 161 12.59 -6.21 -6.22
CA THR A 161 12.43 -7.68 -6.22
C THR A 161 11.02 -8.13 -5.78
N LEU A 162 10.46 -7.47 -4.77
CA LEU A 162 9.10 -7.76 -4.28
C LEU A 162 8.03 -7.35 -5.31
N ARG A 163 8.23 -6.24 -6.04
CA ARG A 163 7.36 -5.85 -7.15
C ARG A 163 7.38 -6.89 -8.28
N ASP A 164 8.56 -7.36 -8.67
CA ASP A 164 8.70 -8.41 -9.69
C ASP A 164 7.97 -9.70 -9.27
N ALA A 165 8.05 -10.06 -7.98
CA ALA A 165 7.32 -11.20 -7.44
C ALA A 165 5.81 -11.00 -7.45
N GLN A 166 5.31 -9.80 -7.12
CA GLN A 166 3.87 -9.48 -7.21
C GLN A 166 3.34 -9.52 -8.65
N ALA A 167 4.16 -9.14 -9.62
CA ALA A 167 3.82 -9.24 -11.04
C ALA A 167 3.82 -10.70 -11.54
N THR A 168 4.62 -11.57 -10.94
CA THR A 168 4.84 -12.95 -11.39
C THR A 168 3.94 -13.97 -10.69
N TYR A 169 3.67 -13.80 -9.39
CA TYR A 169 3.04 -14.82 -8.56
C TYR A 169 1.69 -14.36 -7.98
N PRO A 170 0.71 -15.27 -7.79
CA PRO A 170 -0.54 -14.94 -7.12
C PRO A 170 -0.31 -14.46 -5.67
N PRO A 171 -1.06 -13.46 -5.16
CA PRO A 171 -0.86 -12.93 -3.80
C PRO A 171 -0.90 -14.01 -2.70
N GLY A 172 -1.87 -14.93 -2.77
CA GLY A 172 -1.98 -16.03 -1.79
C GLY A 172 -0.80 -16.99 -1.81
N TRP A 173 -0.09 -17.13 -2.94
CA TRP A 173 1.15 -17.91 -2.98
C TRP A 173 2.27 -17.19 -2.24
N ILE A 174 2.40 -15.88 -2.43
CA ILE A 174 3.45 -15.11 -1.79
C ILE A 174 3.27 -15.12 -0.27
N GLU A 175 2.05 -14.90 0.22
CA GLU A 175 1.73 -14.94 1.65
C GLU A 175 2.09 -16.29 2.27
N GLU A 176 1.67 -17.39 1.65
CA GLU A 176 1.93 -18.74 2.17
C GLU A 176 3.42 -19.13 2.10
N ALA A 177 4.13 -18.75 1.03
CA ALA A 177 5.56 -19.00 0.91
C ALA A 177 6.35 -18.23 2.00
N LEU A 178 5.91 -17.01 2.31
CA LEU A 178 6.51 -16.18 3.34
C LEU A 178 6.22 -16.75 4.74
N GLN A 179 5.00 -17.21 5.00
CA GLN A 179 4.67 -17.94 6.23
C GLN A 179 5.52 -19.21 6.38
N LEU A 180 5.69 -20.00 5.30
CA LEU A 180 6.50 -21.21 5.33
C LEU A 180 7.97 -20.89 5.63
N ALA A 181 8.50 -19.78 5.11
CA ALA A 181 9.84 -19.31 5.43
C ALA A 181 10.00 -18.96 6.92
N VAL A 182 9.02 -18.27 7.51
CA VAL A 182 8.99 -17.92 8.93
C VAL A 182 8.85 -19.16 9.81
N LYS A 183 7.93 -20.08 9.49
CA LYS A 183 7.72 -21.35 10.22
C LYS A 183 8.99 -22.20 10.23
N ASN A 184 9.74 -22.21 9.13
CA ASN A 184 11.03 -22.92 9.03
C ASN A 184 12.21 -22.13 9.63
N ASN A 185 11.96 -20.94 10.20
CA ASN A 185 12.97 -20.02 10.71
C ASN A 185 14.05 -19.64 9.67
N VAL A 186 13.69 -19.65 8.38
CA VAL A 186 14.55 -19.24 7.26
C VAL A 186 14.06 -17.88 6.75
N ARG A 187 14.42 -16.82 7.49
CA ARG A 187 14.06 -15.43 7.21
C ARG A 187 14.91 -14.83 6.08
N ARG A 188 14.82 -15.40 4.88
CA ARG A 188 15.60 -14.98 3.69
C ARG A 188 14.71 -14.97 2.46
N TRP A 189 14.66 -13.84 1.74
CA TRP A 189 13.85 -13.71 0.52
C TRP A 189 14.12 -14.81 -0.51
N LYS A 190 15.39 -15.16 -0.74
CA LYS A 190 15.78 -16.24 -1.66
C LYS A 190 15.12 -17.59 -1.34
N TYR A 191 14.80 -17.83 -0.06
CA TYR A 191 14.10 -19.05 0.34
C TYR A 191 12.61 -18.98 -0.05
N VAL A 192 11.96 -17.84 0.20
CA VAL A 192 10.58 -17.56 -0.27
C VAL A 192 10.50 -17.68 -1.79
N GLU A 193 11.42 -17.08 -2.52
CA GLU A 193 11.49 -17.15 -3.98
C GLU A 193 11.67 -18.60 -4.47
N GLY A 194 12.46 -19.41 -3.77
CA GLY A 194 12.62 -20.84 -4.08
C GLY A 194 11.34 -21.65 -3.90
N ILE A 195 10.54 -21.33 -2.88
CA ILE A 195 9.19 -21.93 -2.69
C ILE A 195 8.28 -21.54 -3.85
N LEU A 196 8.25 -20.25 -4.20
CA LEU A 196 7.40 -19.71 -5.27
C LEU A 196 7.75 -20.30 -6.64
N LYS A 197 9.04 -20.40 -6.97
CA LYS A 197 9.51 -21.04 -8.22
C LYS A 197 9.08 -22.50 -8.29
N ARG A 198 9.24 -23.24 -7.18
CA ARG A 198 8.78 -24.63 -7.12
C ARG A 198 7.28 -24.76 -7.35
N TRP A 199 6.47 -23.92 -6.71
CA TRP A 199 5.01 -23.93 -6.92
C TRP A 199 4.62 -23.57 -8.35
N GLN A 200 5.39 -22.69 -9.01
CA GLN A 200 5.16 -22.32 -10.41
C GLN A 200 5.49 -23.45 -11.37
N GLU A 201 6.55 -24.22 -11.10
CA GLU A 201 7.01 -25.34 -11.94
C GLU A 201 6.21 -26.63 -11.71
N GLU A 202 5.93 -26.98 -10.45
CA GLU A 202 5.37 -28.28 -10.05
C GLU A 202 3.86 -28.21 -9.77
N GLY A 203 3.29 -27.00 -9.71
CA GLY A 203 1.93 -26.76 -9.23
C GLY A 203 1.86 -26.77 -7.70
N LYS A 204 0.92 -25.99 -7.14
CA LYS A 204 0.76 -25.83 -5.68
C LYS A 204 0.15 -27.06 -4.98
N ASP A 205 -0.26 -28.08 -5.72
CA ASP A 205 -0.89 -29.30 -5.18
C ASP A 205 0.14 -30.31 -4.66
N GLY A 206 0.78 -29.99 -3.53
CA GLY A 206 1.81 -30.84 -2.93
C GLY A 206 2.08 -30.66 -1.44
N ALA A 207 1.24 -29.94 -0.67
CA ALA A 207 1.25 -30.02 0.80
C ALA A 207 -0.01 -29.39 1.41
N ASN A 208 -0.90 -30.26 1.91
CA ASN A 208 -1.70 -30.05 3.12
C ASN A 208 -2.97 -29.18 3.09
N ARG A 209 -3.98 -29.56 2.29
CA ARG A 209 -5.39 -29.11 2.43
C ARG A 209 -6.09 -29.53 3.74
N ARG A 210 -5.39 -29.78 4.85
CA ARG A 210 -6.00 -30.25 6.11
C ARG A 210 -5.72 -29.42 7.35
N ASP A 211 -4.81 -28.43 7.30
CA ASP A 211 -4.52 -27.56 8.46
C ASP A 211 -4.87 -26.06 8.24
N ASP A 212 -5.19 -25.65 7.02
CA ASP A 212 -5.12 -24.24 6.58
C ASP A 212 -6.16 -23.26 7.19
N GLN A 213 -7.28 -23.72 7.75
CA GLN A 213 -8.28 -22.80 8.32
C GLN A 213 -8.21 -22.66 9.85
N GLU A 214 -7.74 -23.66 10.58
CA GLU A 214 -7.54 -23.54 12.03
C GLU A 214 -6.21 -22.86 12.37
N ASP A 215 -5.18 -23.07 11.54
CA ASP A 215 -3.84 -22.55 11.81
C ASP A 215 -3.72 -21.05 11.47
N HIS A 216 -4.43 -20.56 10.44
CA HIS A 216 -4.50 -19.11 10.15
C HIS A 216 -5.06 -18.31 11.32
N ARG A 217 -6.05 -18.87 12.03
CA ARG A 217 -6.62 -18.29 13.27
C ARG A 217 -5.70 -18.46 14.48
N ARG A 218 -4.91 -19.54 14.56
CA ARG A 218 -3.98 -19.78 15.67
C ARG A 218 -2.72 -18.94 15.57
N TYR A 219 -2.17 -18.68 14.38
CA TYR A 219 -1.04 -17.76 14.22
C TYR A 219 -1.42 -16.31 14.56
N LEU A 220 -2.66 -15.89 14.29
CA LEU A 220 -3.19 -14.60 14.75
C LEU A 220 -3.53 -14.56 16.25
N LYS A 221 -3.61 -15.71 16.93
CA LYS A 221 -4.07 -15.82 18.33
C LYS A 221 -2.98 -16.29 19.31
N GLY A 222 -1.89 -16.88 18.83
CA GLY A 222 -0.95 -17.66 19.63
C GLY A 222 0.17 -16.87 20.31
N GLU A 223 0.42 -15.62 19.93
CA GLU A 223 1.58 -14.87 20.46
C GLU A 223 1.30 -13.98 21.68
N TYR A 224 0.11 -14.06 22.31
CA TYR A 224 -0.18 -13.38 23.59
C TYR A 224 -1.09 -14.21 24.51
N GLY A 225 -0.84 -15.51 24.54
CA GLY A 225 -1.60 -16.47 25.33
C GLY A 225 -1.01 -16.83 26.70
N ASP A 226 -0.03 -16.09 27.24
CA ASP A 226 0.41 -16.33 28.63
C ASP A 226 1.27 -15.18 29.20
N ILE A 227 0.65 -14.06 29.61
CA ILE A 227 1.24 -13.22 30.66
C ILE A 227 0.09 -12.62 31.48
N GLY A 228 -0.18 -13.19 32.66
CA GLY A 228 -1.03 -12.53 33.64
C GLY A 228 -1.78 -13.41 34.64
N GLN A 229 -1.14 -14.39 35.27
CA GLN A 229 -1.48 -14.76 36.65
C GLN A 229 -0.20 -14.76 37.46
N HIS A 230 0.00 -13.68 38.23
CA HIS A 230 0.42 -13.65 39.64
C HIS A 230 0.53 -12.20 40.12
#